data_AF-A0A6M3MC07-F1
#
_entry.id   AF-A0A6M3MC07-F1
#
_cell.length_a   1.000
_cell.length_b   1.000
_cell.length_c   1.000
_cell.angle_alpha   90.00
_cell.angle_beta   90.00
_cell.angle_gamma   90.00
#
_symmetry.space_group_name_H-M   'P 1'
#
loop_
_entity.id
_entity.type
_entity.pdbx_description
1 polymer ?
#
loop_
_entity_poly.entity_id
_entity_poly.type
_entity_poly.pdbx_seq_one_letter_code
_entity_poly.pdbx_strand_id
1 'polypeptide(L)'
;MPKIEKFYAYIAHEKEDPDDEGLTAFLMPATGFKPKQWSPMVGADEARMKSLRPMAQEIANTSGQKITLAEFSVRTDLEMIEPE
;
A
#
# COMPACT_ATOMS: atom_id res chain seq x y z
N MET A 1 10.72 15.74 -8.37
CA MET A 1 9.39 15.32 -7.86
C MET A 1 9.03 16.24 -6.70
N PRO A 2 7.77 16.66 -6.57
CA PRO A 2 7.35 17.55 -5.48
C PRO A 2 7.46 16.85 -4.11
N LYS A 3 7.48 17.64 -3.03
CA LYS A 3 7.39 17.11 -1.66
C LYS A 3 6.11 16.28 -1.53
N ILE A 4 6.22 15.10 -0.94
CA ILE A 4 5.05 14.25 -0.66
C ILE A 4 4.25 14.90 0.47
N GLU A 5 3.04 15.36 0.17
CA GLU A 5 2.09 15.93 1.13
C GLU A 5 0.92 14.99 1.45
N LYS A 6 0.66 14.04 0.55
CA LYS A 6 -0.35 13.00 0.69
C LYS A 6 0.21 11.66 0.29
N PHE A 7 -0.28 10.61 0.92
CA PHE A 7 -0.10 9.25 0.44
C PHE A 7 -1.41 8.48 0.53
N TYR A 8 -1.51 7.46 -0.31
CA TYR A 8 -2.68 6.60 -0.37
C TYR A 8 -2.24 5.17 -0.14
N ALA A 9 -3.05 4.40 0.56
CA ALA A 9 -2.77 3.00 0.86
C ALA A 9 -4.02 2.15 0.71
N TYR A 10 -3.86 0.92 0.22
CA TYR A 10 -4.88 -0.11 0.37
C TYR A 10 -4.71 -0.81 1.72
N ILE A 11 -5.76 -0.77 2.54
CA ILE A 11 -5.81 -1.29 3.90
C ILE A 11 -6.71 -2.51 3.92
N ALA A 12 -6.20 -3.65 4.36
CA ALA A 12 -6.99 -4.85 4.60
C ALA A 12 -7.47 -4.84 6.05
N HIS A 13 -8.73 -5.24 6.26
CA HIS A 13 -9.33 -5.38 7.58
C HIS A 13 -9.39 -6.86 7.96
N GLU A 14 -9.04 -7.20 9.19
CA GLU A 14 -9.21 -8.55 9.68
C GLU A 14 -10.69 -8.94 9.74
N LYS A 15 -10.96 -10.21 9.47
CA LYS A 15 -12.35 -10.69 9.33
C LYS A 15 -13.10 -10.68 10.65
N GLU A 16 -12.39 -11.00 11.73
CA GLU A 16 -12.94 -11.17 13.08
C GLU A 16 -12.86 -9.88 13.90
N ASP A 17 -11.96 -8.96 13.52
CA ASP A 17 -11.79 -7.65 14.14
C ASP A 17 -11.59 -6.58 13.05
N PRO A 18 -12.66 -5.88 12.62
CA PRO A 18 -12.56 -4.86 11.58
C PRO A 18 -11.72 -3.63 11.94
N ASP A 19 -11.46 -3.43 13.24
CA ASP A 19 -10.61 -2.34 13.74
C ASP A 19 -9.12 -2.75 13.73
N ASP A 20 -8.80 -4.03 13.47
CA ASP A 20 -7.45 -4.51 13.17
C ASP A 20 -7.16 -4.39 11.67
N GLU A 21 -6.19 -3.54 11.35
CA GLU A 21 -5.88 -3.08 10.00
C GLU A 21 -4.44 -3.41 9.59
N GLY A 22 -4.28 -3.89 8.36
CA GLY A 22 -2.98 -4.18 7.75
C GLY A 22 -2.79 -3.52 6.39
N LEU A 23 -1.54 -3.23 6.02
CA LEU A 23 -1.22 -2.77 4.66
C LEU A 23 -1.34 -3.93 3.67
N THR A 24 -2.17 -3.75 2.64
CA THR A 24 -2.29 -4.73 1.55
C THR A 24 -1.00 -4.79 0.75
N ALA A 25 -0.54 -5.99 0.40
CA ALA A 25 0.64 -6.21 -0.43
C ALA A 25 0.38 -7.30 -1.48
N PHE A 26 1.14 -7.26 -2.58
CA PHE A 26 1.10 -8.28 -3.63
C PHE A 26 2.52 -8.74 -4.00
N LEU A 27 2.63 -9.99 -4.47
CA LEU A 27 3.88 -10.54 -4.96
C LEU A 27 4.14 -10.08 -6.39
N MET A 28 5.25 -9.37 -6.60
CA MET A 28 5.78 -9.07 -7.93
C MET A 28 6.95 -9.99 -8.27
N PRO A 29 7.20 -10.26 -9.56
CA PRO A 29 8.50 -10.74 -10.00
C PRO A 29 9.57 -9.76 -9.51
N ALA A 30 10.59 -10.24 -8.81
CA ALA A 30 11.61 -9.32 -8.32
C ALA A 30 12.54 -8.89 -9.47
N THR A 31 12.97 -7.63 -9.44
CA THR A 31 14.10 -7.16 -10.22
C THR A 31 15.37 -7.40 -9.40
N GLY A 32 16.02 -8.57 -9.55
CA GLY A 32 17.27 -8.89 -8.82
C GLY A 32 17.43 -10.37 -8.45
N PHE A 33 18.19 -10.64 -7.38
CA PHE A 33 18.60 -11.99 -6.96
C PHE A 33 17.50 -12.85 -6.29
N LYS A 34 16.29 -12.31 -6.09
CA LYS A 34 15.16 -13.07 -5.51
C LYS A 34 14.11 -13.36 -6.57
N PRO A 35 13.44 -14.52 -6.52
CA PRO A 35 12.45 -14.88 -7.54
C PRO A 35 11.16 -14.06 -7.44
N LYS A 36 10.79 -13.60 -6.24
CA LYS A 36 9.60 -12.78 -5.99
C LYS A 36 9.86 -11.79 -4.85
N GLN A 37 9.15 -10.66 -4.87
CA GLN A 37 9.20 -9.64 -3.83
C GLN A 37 7.79 -9.19 -3.48
N TRP A 38 7.53 -9.01 -2.18
CA TRP A 38 6.31 -8.37 -1.71
C TRP A 38 6.39 -6.87 -1.94
N SER A 39 5.39 -6.32 -2.61
CA SER A 39 5.22 -4.89 -2.80
C SER A 39 4.00 -4.43 -2.03
N PRO A 40 4.14 -3.53 -1.04
CA PRO A 40 2.99 -2.90 -0.41
C PRO A 40 2.25 -2.03 -1.43
N MET A 41 0.93 -1.94 -1.29
CA MET A 41 0.07 -1.11 -2.12
C MET A 41 -0.08 0.27 -1.48
N VAL A 42 1.00 1.05 -1.50
CA VAL A 42 1.09 2.41 -0.97
C VAL A 42 1.80 3.33 -1.97
N GLY A 43 1.38 4.58 -2.09
CA GLY A 43 2.02 5.54 -3.00
C GLY A 43 1.52 6.97 -2.84
N ALA A 44 2.25 7.92 -3.41
CA ALA A 44 1.90 9.36 -3.35
C ALA A 44 1.05 9.84 -4.56
N ASP A 45 0.88 9.01 -5.58
CA ASP A 45 0.09 9.33 -6.78
C ASP A 45 -1.29 8.69 -6.70
N GLU A 46 -2.32 9.52 -6.54
CA GLU A 46 -3.72 9.08 -6.43
C GLU A 46 -4.19 8.33 -7.67
N ALA A 47 -3.88 8.84 -8.87
CA ALA A 47 -4.33 8.25 -10.12
C ALA A 47 -3.71 6.86 -10.30
N ARG A 48 -2.42 6.72 -9.96
CA ARG A 48 -1.76 5.42 -9.93
C ARG A 48 -2.42 4.50 -8.92
N MET A 49 -2.69 4.96 -7.70
CA MET A 49 -3.30 4.14 -6.66
C MET A 49 -4.72 3.68 -7.02
N LYS A 50 -5.54 4.56 -7.61
CA LYS A 50 -6.86 4.19 -8.16
C LYS A 50 -6.74 3.18 -9.31
N SER A 51 -5.71 3.27 -10.16
CA SER A 51 -5.50 2.31 -11.25
C SER A 51 -5.24 0.88 -10.75
N LEU A 52 -4.80 0.71 -9.49
CA LEU A 52 -4.57 -0.61 -8.88
C LEU A 52 -5.84 -1.26 -8.32
N ARG A 53 -7.01 -0.62 -8.42
CA ARG A 53 -8.28 -1.16 -7.92
C ARG A 53 -8.56 -2.59 -8.39
N PRO A 54 -8.35 -2.99 -9.67
CA PRO A 54 -8.60 -4.36 -10.09
C PRO A 54 -7.77 -5.39 -9.31
N MET A 55 -6.52 -5.06 -9.00
CA MET A 55 -5.63 -5.92 -8.20
C MET A 55 -6.07 -5.97 -6.74
N ALA A 56 -6.43 -4.84 -6.15
CA ALA A 56 -7.00 -4.83 -4.79
C ALA A 56 -8.28 -5.68 -4.71
N GLN A 57 -9.13 -5.62 -5.74
CA GLN A 57 -10.34 -6.46 -5.82
C GLN A 57 -10.01 -7.95 -5.89
N GLU A 58 -8.99 -8.35 -6.65
CA GLU A 58 -8.53 -9.75 -6.72
C GLU A 58 -8.01 -10.24 -5.36
N ILE A 59 -7.24 -9.41 -4.65
CA ILE A 59 -6.76 -9.73 -3.31
C ILE A 59 -7.92 -9.84 -2.32
N ALA A 60 -8.88 -8.92 -2.35
CA ALA A 60 -10.08 -9.00 -1.51
C ALA A 60 -10.87 -10.29 -1.77
N ASN A 61 -11.03 -10.69 -3.04
CA ASN A 61 -11.74 -11.91 -3.42
C ASN A 61 -11.02 -13.18 -2.93
N THR A 62 -9.69 -13.22 -3.04
CA THR A 62 -8.88 -14.40 -2.69
C THR A 62 -8.63 -14.55 -1.20
N SER A 63 -8.41 -13.44 -0.49
CA SER A 63 -8.24 -13.42 0.97
C SER A 63 -9.58 -13.49 1.72
N GLY A 64 -10.66 -12.99 1.11
CA GLY A 64 -11.94 -12.75 1.76
C GLY A 64 -11.91 -11.56 2.74
N GLN A 65 -10.84 -10.78 2.78
CA GLN A 65 -10.74 -9.57 3.59
C GLN A 65 -11.41 -8.39 2.87
N LYS A 66 -11.98 -7.47 3.65
CA LYS A 66 -12.40 -6.16 3.12
C LYS A 66 -11.15 -5.33 2.89
N ILE A 67 -11.12 -4.57 1.80
CA ILE A 67 -10.00 -3.69 1.47
C ILE A 67 -10.50 -2.26 1.20
N THR A 68 -9.90 -1.29 1.88
CA THR A 68 -10.19 0.14 1.77
C THR A 68 -9.04 0.87 1.09
N LEU A 69 -9.31 1.76 0.14
CA LEU A 69 -8.31 2.73 -0.33
C LEU A 69 -8.44 4.01 0.51
N ALA A 70 -7.44 4.29 1.34
CA ALA A 70 -7.40 5.46 2.22
C ALA A 70 -6.46 6.55 1.67
N GLU A 71 -6.80 7.81 1.93
CA GLU A 71 -5.91 8.97 1.78
C GLU A 71 -5.41 9.39 3.17
N PHE A 72 -4.11 9.59 3.31
CA PHE A 72 -3.47 10.17 4.48
C PHE A 72 -2.83 11.50 4.10
N SER A 73 -3.07 12.53 4.89
CA SER A 73 -2.66 13.91 4.60
C SER A 73 -1.86 14.60 5.72
N VAL A 74 -1.71 13.95 6.88
CA VAL A 74 -0.89 14.45 7.98
C VAL A 74 0.52 13.92 7.83
N ARG A 75 1.50 14.84 7.69
CA ARG A 75 2.93 14.51 7.62
C ARG A 75 3.66 15.12 8.81
N THR A 76 4.39 14.28 9.52
CA THR A 76 5.39 14.69 10.52
C THR A 76 6.74 14.12 10.11
N ASP A 77 7.72 14.98 9.89
CA ASP A 77 9.10 14.56 9.58
C ASP A 77 9.78 14.17 10.91
N LEU A 78 10.05 12.88 11.10
CA LEU A 78 10.65 12.36 12.35
C LEU A 78 12.18 12.35 12.32
N GLU A 79 12.77 12.06 11.17
CA GLU A 79 14.21 11.94 10.98
C GLU A 79 14.57 12.24 9.51
N MET A 80 15.80 12.71 9.28
CA MET A 80 16.41 12.87 7.96
C MET A 80 17.70 12.05 7.91
N ILE A 81 17.79 11.11 6.97
CA ILE A 81 18.99 10.31 6.73
C ILE A 81 19.73 10.91 5.54
N GLU A 82 21.01 11.23 5.71
CA GLU A 82 21.88 11.78 4.64
C GLU A 82 22.75 10.66 4.02
N PRO A 83 23.09 10.75 2.73
CA PRO A 83 24.08 9.85 2.12
C PRO A 83 25.49 10.05 2.72
N GLU A 84 26.27 8.97 2.77
CA GLU A 84 27.72 8.99 3.07
C GLU A 84 28.56 9.08 1.79
#